data_AF-A0A9E3X4U6-F1
#
_entry.id   AF-A0A9E3X4U6-F1
#
_cell.length_a   1.000
_cell.length_b   1.000
_cell.length_c   1.000
_cell.angle_alpha   90.00
_cell.angle_beta   90.00
_cell.angle_gamma   90.00
#
_symmetry.space_group_name_H-M   'P 1'
#
loop_
_entity.id
_entity.type
_entity.pdbx_description
1 polymer ?
#
loop_
_entity_poly.entity_id
_entity_poly.type
_entity_poly.pdbx_seq_one_letter_code
_entity_poly.pdbx_strand_id
1 'polypeptide(L)'
;SGKVAAPTDLPATSYKRDIDDEWEIFRRYSEQRKQLSEQKVRGTELEQQLADRKPRADWTVATYLGDYRMQAQAIHNTLVETWLRANQALPGLNVQTLLTLFADFDADKETAAAAWKAAAKGSGLDDTVTASQLFNPHMGKGQNRAKANGLAMGNEKNFWLLDYLKAVGLWLAAAPRNATNADLRKTYILAPRALALNHHQEIFNRFRDRLWNSSSVKLDVMAALLYVETLLAYVVEAEQLAILQKRSVSNLVAGMHVSTYQLLSQNSYTMMNLAFLGLPDWLPTLASYADAQRYQAIVREHIERLQAIEEEKSEGHTLLQRYRDFVSGNDLQRFFAFHVGYGNYLISALERSNYYVKPFGEENLERLISMSQPKLTPILQNQGFRNVAEAIRRSTVIPQYIGRKMSNYDVRYGLGQELKRKAQYADDFIQELAAFMQSYNEENARVHERTKGESRRKAITTDDIQAVVELIDEYGAETICNLLIAFGYARDPKEQAPPAETQPTDETAV
;
A
#
# COMPACT_ATOMS: atom_id res chain seq x y z
N SER A 1 -10.01 -4.18 -28.59
CA SER A 1 -10.70 -4.97 -29.63
C SER A 1 -12.18 -5.05 -29.29
N GLY A 2 -12.92 -4.00 -29.60
CA GLY A 2 -14.39 -4.01 -29.64
C GLY A 2 -14.88 -4.81 -30.84
N LYS A 3 -14.84 -6.15 -30.74
CA LYS A 3 -15.38 -7.03 -31.80
C LYS A 3 -16.84 -7.45 -31.55
N VAL A 4 -17.46 -6.98 -30.47
CA VAL A 4 -18.83 -7.36 -30.09
C VAL A 4 -19.72 -6.13 -30.22
N ALA A 5 -20.54 -6.09 -31.27
CA ALA A 5 -21.54 -5.06 -31.44
C ALA A 5 -22.62 -5.19 -30.36
N ALA A 6 -23.06 -4.07 -29.79
CA ALA A 6 -24.17 -4.09 -28.85
C ALA A 6 -25.44 -4.59 -29.56
N PRO A 7 -26.28 -5.43 -28.91
CA PRO A 7 -27.54 -5.88 -29.50
C PRO A 7 -28.44 -4.69 -29.81
N THR A 8 -29.03 -4.68 -31.01
CA THR A 8 -29.92 -3.61 -31.49
C THR A 8 -31.36 -3.78 -31.00
N ASP A 9 -31.72 -4.99 -30.57
CA ASP A 9 -33.05 -5.37 -30.08
C ASP A 9 -33.27 -5.05 -28.59
N LEU A 10 -32.20 -4.74 -27.86
CA LEU A 10 -32.29 -4.34 -26.47
C LEU A 10 -32.50 -2.83 -26.36
N PRO A 11 -33.32 -2.36 -25.39
CA PRO A 11 -33.55 -0.94 -25.18
C PRO A 11 -32.20 -0.23 -25.01
N ALA A 12 -32.09 0.98 -25.55
CA ALA A 12 -30.89 1.77 -25.44
C ALA A 12 -30.54 1.95 -23.97
N THR A 13 -29.58 1.17 -23.48
CA THR A 13 -29.02 1.36 -22.15
C THR A 13 -28.28 2.69 -22.18
N SER A 14 -28.64 3.61 -21.29
CA SER A 14 -27.95 4.89 -21.11
C SER A 14 -26.47 4.74 -20.71
N TYR A 15 -26.03 3.51 -20.39
CA TYR A 15 -24.66 3.15 -19.99
C TYR A 15 -24.02 2.15 -20.98
N LYS A 16 -23.77 2.58 -22.21
CA LYS A 16 -22.80 1.90 -23.09
C LYS A 16 -21.42 2.55 -22.92
N ARG A 17 -20.37 1.74 -22.83
CA ARG A 17 -18.98 2.22 -22.87
C ARG A 17 -18.24 1.52 -23.99
N ASP A 18 -17.66 2.32 -24.87
CA ASP A 18 -16.74 1.81 -25.88
C ASP A 18 -15.35 1.66 -25.25
N ILE A 19 -14.87 0.43 -25.21
CA ILE A 19 -13.58 0.10 -24.61
C ILE A 19 -12.43 0.67 -25.43
N ASP A 20 -12.53 0.69 -26.76
CA ASP A 20 -11.47 1.18 -27.62
C ASP A 20 -11.37 2.72 -27.50
N ASP A 21 -12.50 3.43 -27.39
CA ASP A 21 -12.51 4.87 -27.08
C ASP A 21 -11.89 5.17 -25.70
N GLU A 22 -12.25 4.39 -24.66
CA GLU A 22 -11.66 4.54 -23.31
C GLU A 22 -10.15 4.31 -23.31
N TRP A 23 -9.67 3.35 -24.10
CA TRP A 23 -8.23 3.14 -24.32
C TRP A 23 -7.57 4.33 -25.00
N GLU A 24 -8.24 4.93 -25.98
CA GLU A 24 -7.71 6.09 -26.69
C GLU A 24 -7.63 7.32 -25.78
N ILE A 25 -8.69 7.60 -24.99
CA ILE A 25 -8.70 8.66 -23.97
C ILE A 25 -7.53 8.46 -23.00
N PHE A 26 -7.32 7.25 -22.50
CA PHE A 26 -6.21 6.94 -21.59
C PHE A 26 -4.84 7.16 -22.23
N ARG A 27 -4.63 6.74 -23.48
CA ARG A 27 -3.37 6.95 -24.20
C ARG A 27 -3.07 8.44 -24.36
N ARG A 28 -4.03 9.21 -24.84
CA ARG A 28 -3.90 10.67 -25.01
C ARG A 28 -3.57 11.36 -23.67
N TYR A 29 -4.28 10.98 -22.60
CA TYR A 29 -3.99 11.49 -21.25
C TYR A 29 -2.56 11.18 -20.79
N SER A 30 -2.12 9.93 -21.00
CA SER A 30 -0.78 9.48 -20.58
C SER A 30 0.34 10.18 -21.37
N GLU A 31 0.16 10.34 -22.68
CA GLU A 31 1.10 11.06 -23.55
C GLU A 31 1.22 12.54 -23.15
N GLN A 32 0.10 13.21 -22.95
CA GLN A 32 0.12 14.62 -22.52
C GLN A 32 0.74 14.79 -21.14
N ARG A 33 0.41 13.91 -20.18
CA ARG A 33 1.02 13.94 -18.85
C ARG A 33 2.55 13.78 -18.95
N LYS A 34 3.03 12.91 -19.84
CA LYS A 34 4.46 12.73 -20.08
C LYS A 34 5.09 14.00 -20.66
N GLN A 35 4.48 14.60 -21.68
CA GLN A 35 4.95 15.85 -22.29
C GLN A 35 5.03 17.00 -21.27
N LEU A 36 3.99 17.19 -20.45
CA LEU A 36 3.98 18.21 -19.41
C LEU A 36 5.05 17.97 -18.33
N SER A 37 5.27 16.70 -17.96
CA SER A 37 6.34 16.33 -17.04
C SER A 37 7.74 16.62 -17.62
N GLU A 38 7.95 16.39 -18.91
CA GLU A 38 9.19 16.73 -19.62
C GLU A 38 9.41 18.26 -19.68
N GLN A 39 8.32 19.03 -19.76
CA GLN A 39 8.31 20.50 -19.64
C GLN A 39 8.43 20.99 -18.19
N LYS A 40 8.67 20.09 -17.23
CA LYS A 40 8.78 20.39 -15.79
C LYS A 40 7.51 21.00 -15.16
N VAL A 41 6.35 20.91 -15.81
CA VAL A 41 5.06 21.28 -15.22
C VAL A 41 4.72 20.25 -14.13
N ARG A 42 4.45 20.72 -12.91
CA ARG A 42 4.24 19.85 -11.74
C ARG A 42 3.14 20.38 -10.83
N GLY A 43 2.68 19.51 -9.93
CA GLY A 43 1.71 19.88 -8.89
C GLY A 43 0.36 20.31 -9.46
N THR A 44 -0.23 21.34 -8.88
CA THR A 44 -1.57 21.84 -9.22
C THR A 44 -1.68 22.32 -10.66
N GLU A 45 -0.62 22.90 -11.23
CA GLU A 45 -0.60 23.35 -12.62
C GLU A 45 -0.74 22.17 -13.60
N LEU A 46 -0.03 21.07 -13.33
CA LEU A 46 -0.15 19.84 -14.11
C LEU A 46 -1.57 19.28 -14.03
N GLU A 47 -2.16 19.27 -12.83
CA GLU A 47 -3.51 18.77 -12.61
C GLU A 47 -4.57 19.60 -13.34
N GLN A 48 -4.45 20.93 -13.31
CA GLN A 48 -5.35 21.84 -14.01
C GLN A 48 -5.29 21.64 -15.53
N GLN A 49 -4.09 21.52 -16.11
CA GLN A 49 -3.93 21.31 -17.55
C GLN A 49 -4.40 19.93 -18.04
N LEU A 50 -4.50 18.95 -17.15
CA LEU A 50 -4.96 17.60 -17.46
C LEU A 50 -6.42 17.35 -17.09
N ALA A 51 -7.09 18.28 -16.41
CA ALA A 51 -8.42 18.07 -15.83
C ALA A 51 -9.46 17.62 -16.86
N ASP A 52 -9.55 18.32 -17.99
CA ASP A 52 -10.55 18.06 -19.04
C ASP A 52 -10.32 16.76 -19.82
N ARG A 53 -9.13 16.17 -19.69
CA ARG A 53 -8.71 14.97 -20.42
C ARG A 53 -8.54 13.75 -19.51
N LYS A 54 -8.81 13.92 -18.21
CA LYS A 54 -8.64 12.85 -17.24
C LYS A 54 -9.65 11.72 -17.52
N PRO A 55 -9.20 10.46 -17.68
CA PRO A 55 -10.10 9.33 -17.78
C PRO A 55 -10.97 9.22 -16.52
N ARG A 56 -12.15 8.62 -16.65
CA ARG A 56 -13.01 8.31 -15.50
C ARG A 56 -12.29 7.41 -14.50
N ALA A 57 -12.54 7.55 -13.20
CA ALA A 57 -11.83 6.80 -12.14
C ALA A 57 -11.82 5.27 -12.31
N ASP A 58 -12.84 4.72 -12.98
CA ASP A 58 -13.02 3.30 -13.26
C ASP A 58 -12.44 2.85 -14.62
N TRP A 59 -11.71 3.70 -15.35
CA TRP A 59 -11.13 3.38 -16.67
C TRP A 59 -10.28 2.09 -16.63
N THR A 60 -9.64 1.82 -15.49
CA THR A 60 -8.86 0.59 -15.28
C THR A 60 -9.70 -0.69 -15.25
N VAL A 61 -10.99 -0.60 -14.90
CA VAL A 61 -11.94 -1.72 -15.03
C VAL A 61 -12.30 -1.93 -16.50
N ALA A 62 -12.53 -0.85 -17.26
CA ALA A 62 -12.80 -0.94 -18.69
C ALA A 62 -11.64 -1.60 -19.45
N THR A 63 -10.40 -1.17 -19.18
CA THR A 63 -9.20 -1.75 -19.79
C THR A 63 -8.92 -3.18 -19.32
N TYR A 64 -9.29 -3.53 -18.08
CA TYR A 64 -9.21 -4.88 -17.56
C TYR A 64 -10.19 -5.85 -18.25
N LEU A 65 -11.46 -5.46 -18.39
CA LEU A 65 -12.48 -6.24 -19.10
C LEU A 65 -12.18 -6.32 -20.60
N GLY A 66 -11.66 -5.23 -21.17
CA GLY A 66 -11.38 -5.06 -22.58
C GLY A 66 -10.09 -5.68 -23.10
N ASP A 67 -9.20 -6.10 -22.20
CA ASP A 67 -7.99 -6.81 -22.58
C ASP A 67 -8.37 -8.23 -23.02
N TYR A 68 -8.25 -8.50 -24.32
CA TYR A 68 -8.64 -9.79 -24.91
C TYR A 68 -7.93 -10.98 -24.22
N ARG A 69 -6.74 -10.77 -23.64
CA ARG A 69 -5.97 -11.79 -22.92
C ARG A 69 -6.60 -12.19 -21.60
N MET A 70 -7.52 -11.37 -21.06
CA MET A 70 -8.33 -11.70 -19.90
C MET A 70 -9.57 -12.55 -20.25
N GLN A 71 -9.97 -12.59 -21.52
CA GLN A 71 -11.07 -13.43 -22.03
C GLN A 71 -12.41 -13.26 -21.27
N ALA A 72 -12.71 -12.06 -20.78
CA ALA A 72 -13.87 -11.80 -19.93
C ALA A 72 -14.96 -10.96 -20.60
N GLN A 73 -14.62 -10.17 -21.62
CA GLN A 73 -15.55 -9.21 -22.25
C GLN A 73 -16.84 -9.87 -22.76
N ALA A 74 -16.72 -11.00 -23.47
CA ALA A 74 -17.89 -11.70 -24.01
C ALA A 74 -18.83 -12.18 -22.89
N ILE A 75 -18.28 -12.77 -21.83
CA ILE A 75 -19.06 -13.25 -20.67
C ILE A 75 -19.71 -12.07 -19.95
N HIS A 76 -18.98 -10.96 -19.77
CA HIS A 76 -19.52 -9.72 -19.17
C HIS A 76 -20.74 -9.22 -19.95
N ASN A 77 -20.61 -9.07 -21.27
CA ASN A 77 -21.70 -8.61 -22.13
C ASN A 77 -22.90 -9.55 -22.06
N THR A 78 -22.69 -10.87 -22.18
CA THR A 78 -23.76 -11.86 -22.05
C THR A 78 -24.51 -11.74 -20.72
N LEU A 79 -23.81 -11.54 -19.59
CA LEU A 79 -24.46 -11.35 -18.29
C LEU A 79 -25.35 -10.11 -18.25
N VAL A 80 -24.88 -8.99 -18.81
CA VAL A 80 -25.66 -7.74 -18.88
C VAL A 80 -26.86 -7.89 -19.80
N GLU A 81 -26.69 -8.55 -20.95
CA GLU A 81 -27.78 -8.84 -21.87
C GLU A 81 -28.84 -9.76 -21.24
N THR A 82 -28.42 -10.84 -20.57
CA THR A 82 -29.33 -11.74 -19.85
C THR A 82 -30.11 -11.00 -18.77
N TRP A 83 -29.48 -10.08 -18.04
CA TRP A 83 -30.19 -9.24 -17.06
C TRP A 83 -31.31 -8.41 -17.70
N LEU A 84 -31.01 -7.73 -18.83
CA LEU A 84 -31.98 -6.90 -19.53
C LEU A 84 -33.15 -7.73 -20.08
N ARG A 85 -32.85 -8.88 -20.71
CA ARG A 85 -33.87 -9.80 -21.24
C ARG A 85 -34.72 -10.39 -20.12
N ALA A 86 -34.10 -10.82 -19.03
CA ALA A 86 -34.80 -11.34 -17.86
C ALA A 86 -35.73 -10.29 -17.24
N ASN A 87 -35.32 -9.03 -17.16
CA ASN A 87 -36.17 -7.98 -16.62
C ASN A 87 -37.35 -7.61 -17.54
N GLN A 88 -37.24 -7.83 -18.85
CA GLN A 88 -38.38 -7.69 -19.77
C GLN A 88 -39.36 -8.86 -19.64
N ALA A 89 -38.85 -10.09 -19.57
CA ALA A 89 -39.68 -11.30 -19.51
C ALA A 89 -40.31 -11.52 -18.13
N LEU A 90 -39.57 -11.23 -17.06
CA LEU A 90 -39.90 -11.53 -15.67
C LEU A 90 -39.56 -10.32 -14.77
N PRO A 91 -40.29 -9.20 -14.88
CA PRO A 91 -39.99 -7.97 -14.15
C PRO A 91 -39.88 -8.21 -12.63
N GLY A 92 -38.78 -7.74 -12.03
CA GLY A 92 -38.55 -7.81 -10.59
C GLY A 92 -38.10 -9.16 -10.03
N LEU A 93 -38.22 -10.27 -10.78
CA LEU A 93 -37.83 -11.61 -10.30
C LEU A 93 -36.35 -11.65 -9.87
N ASN A 94 -35.47 -11.07 -10.69
CA ASN A 94 -34.04 -11.02 -10.41
C ASN A 94 -33.75 -10.27 -9.11
N VAL A 95 -34.36 -9.10 -8.92
CA VAL A 95 -34.14 -8.28 -7.71
C VAL A 95 -34.66 -9.01 -6.47
N GLN A 96 -35.85 -9.60 -6.53
CA GLN A 96 -36.40 -10.39 -5.43
C GLN A 96 -35.48 -11.56 -5.08
N THR A 97 -34.97 -12.28 -6.08
CA THR A 97 -34.06 -13.41 -5.89
C THR A 97 -32.75 -12.96 -5.25
N LEU A 98 -32.19 -11.83 -5.69
CA LEU A 98 -30.98 -11.26 -5.07
C LEU A 98 -31.23 -10.85 -3.61
N LEU A 99 -32.35 -10.22 -3.31
CA LEU A 99 -32.70 -9.88 -1.93
C LEU A 99 -32.83 -11.13 -1.07
N THR A 100 -33.42 -12.22 -1.57
CA THR A 100 -33.49 -13.50 -0.86
C THR A 100 -32.10 -14.12 -0.66
N LEU A 101 -31.23 -14.10 -1.68
CA LEU A 101 -29.87 -14.66 -1.63
C LEU A 101 -28.97 -13.98 -0.61
N PHE A 102 -29.23 -12.70 -0.31
CA PHE A 102 -28.41 -11.87 0.57
C PHE A 102 -29.20 -11.29 1.75
N ALA A 103 -30.36 -11.87 2.07
CA ALA A 103 -31.18 -11.45 3.21
C ALA A 103 -30.48 -11.73 4.55
N ASP A 104 -29.70 -12.81 4.59
CA ASP A 104 -28.92 -13.24 5.74
C ASP A 104 -27.60 -13.90 5.28
N PHE A 105 -26.62 -14.00 6.18
CA PHE A 105 -25.34 -14.65 5.89
C PHE A 105 -25.51 -16.15 5.62
N ASP A 106 -26.45 -16.80 6.31
CA ASP A 106 -26.76 -18.23 6.23
C ASP A 106 -27.93 -18.54 5.29
N ALA A 107 -28.34 -17.58 4.45
CA ALA A 107 -29.42 -17.78 3.49
C ALA A 107 -29.13 -18.98 2.57
N ASP A 108 -30.13 -19.85 2.38
CA ASP A 108 -30.02 -21.02 1.50
C ASP A 108 -30.00 -20.59 0.03
N LYS A 109 -28.78 -20.45 -0.50
CA LYS A 109 -28.53 -19.99 -1.87
C LYS A 109 -28.99 -20.99 -2.92
N GLU A 110 -28.98 -22.29 -2.60
CA GLU A 110 -29.39 -23.33 -3.53
C GLU A 110 -30.91 -23.31 -3.72
N THR A 111 -31.66 -23.19 -2.61
CA THR A 111 -33.12 -23.07 -2.65
C THR A 111 -33.56 -21.81 -3.39
N ALA A 112 -32.91 -20.67 -3.16
CA ALA A 112 -33.22 -19.44 -3.89
C ALA A 112 -32.94 -19.55 -5.40
N ALA A 113 -31.83 -20.17 -5.80
CA ALA A 113 -31.52 -20.42 -7.20
C ALA A 113 -32.51 -21.40 -7.86
N ALA A 114 -32.92 -22.45 -7.15
CA ALA A 114 -33.93 -23.40 -7.61
C ALA A 114 -35.30 -22.73 -7.81
N ALA A 115 -35.70 -21.85 -6.89
CA ALA A 115 -36.93 -21.07 -7.00
C ALA A 115 -36.91 -20.13 -8.22
N TRP A 116 -35.79 -19.44 -8.45
CA TRP A 116 -35.62 -18.62 -9.66
C TRP A 116 -35.75 -19.46 -10.94
N LYS A 117 -35.10 -20.63 -10.99
CA LYS A 117 -35.15 -21.54 -12.14
C LYS A 117 -36.57 -22.04 -12.41
N ALA A 118 -37.32 -22.36 -11.36
CA ALA A 118 -38.72 -22.76 -11.48
C ALA A 118 -39.59 -21.63 -12.04
N ALA A 119 -39.40 -20.40 -11.54
CA ALA A 119 -40.13 -19.21 -12.01
C ALA A 119 -39.74 -18.81 -13.45
N ALA A 120 -38.49 -19.02 -13.84
CA ALA A 120 -37.99 -18.72 -15.18
C ALA A 120 -38.30 -19.82 -16.22
N LYS A 121 -38.93 -20.93 -15.82
CA LYS A 121 -39.25 -22.04 -16.72
C LYS A 121 -40.14 -21.57 -17.87
N GLY A 122 -39.72 -21.84 -19.11
CA GLY A 122 -40.45 -21.45 -20.32
C GLY A 122 -40.15 -20.04 -20.84
N SER A 123 -39.29 -19.27 -20.16
CA SER A 123 -38.87 -17.93 -20.62
C SER A 123 -37.78 -17.95 -21.70
N GLY A 124 -37.15 -19.10 -21.96
CA GLY A 124 -36.00 -19.22 -22.86
C GLY A 124 -34.68 -18.66 -22.29
N LEU A 125 -34.65 -18.30 -21.01
CA LEU A 125 -33.45 -17.83 -20.32
C LEU A 125 -32.63 -18.99 -19.77
N ASP A 126 -31.31 -18.93 -19.96
CA ASP A 126 -30.38 -19.84 -19.30
C ASP A 126 -30.29 -19.52 -17.80
N ASP A 127 -30.23 -20.56 -16.98
CA ASP A 127 -30.05 -20.48 -15.53
C ASP A 127 -28.57 -20.46 -15.11
N THR A 128 -27.67 -20.77 -16.04
CA THR A 128 -26.25 -20.93 -15.75
C THR A 128 -25.36 -20.23 -16.76
N VAL A 129 -24.18 -19.82 -16.32
CA VAL A 129 -23.13 -19.24 -17.16
C VAL A 129 -21.81 -19.97 -16.92
N THR A 130 -20.91 -19.98 -17.90
CA THR A 130 -19.54 -20.46 -17.68
C THR A 130 -18.79 -19.48 -16.78
N ALA A 131 -18.19 -19.98 -15.71
CA ALA A 131 -17.42 -19.20 -14.77
C ALA A 131 -16.17 -18.60 -15.43
N SER A 132 -16.11 -17.27 -15.55
CA SER A 132 -14.88 -16.58 -15.95
C SER A 132 -13.90 -16.58 -14.79
N GLN A 133 -12.61 -16.87 -15.06
CA GLN A 133 -11.54 -16.74 -14.06
C GLN A 133 -11.40 -15.30 -13.56
N LEU A 134 -11.80 -14.31 -14.35
CA LEU A 134 -11.76 -12.90 -13.95
C LEU A 134 -12.73 -12.64 -12.78
N PHE A 135 -13.94 -13.17 -12.87
CA PHE A 135 -14.96 -13.04 -11.80
C PHE A 135 -14.77 -14.08 -10.70
N ASN A 136 -14.19 -15.24 -11.05
CA ASN A 136 -14.02 -16.40 -10.19
C ASN A 136 -12.56 -16.86 -10.17
N PRO A 137 -11.64 -16.05 -9.60
CA PRO A 137 -10.21 -16.36 -9.61
C PRO A 137 -9.86 -17.67 -8.89
N HIS A 138 -10.69 -18.11 -7.93
CA HIS A 138 -10.51 -19.38 -7.23
C HIS A 138 -10.81 -20.60 -8.13
N MET A 139 -11.63 -20.43 -9.17
CA MET A 139 -11.96 -21.43 -10.19
C MET A 139 -10.95 -21.41 -11.36
N GLY A 140 -9.81 -20.74 -11.18
CA GLY A 140 -8.68 -20.77 -12.11
C GLY A 140 -8.26 -22.19 -12.44
N LYS A 141 -8.03 -22.47 -13.72
CA LYS A 141 -7.62 -23.79 -14.22
C LYS A 141 -6.27 -24.19 -13.60
N GLY A 142 -6.31 -24.99 -12.53
CA GLY A 142 -5.21 -25.88 -12.14
C GLY A 142 -4.23 -25.46 -11.05
N GLN A 143 -4.53 -24.53 -10.12
CA GLN A 143 -3.58 -24.22 -9.02
C GLN A 143 -4.14 -24.29 -7.59
N ASN A 144 -5.45 -24.18 -7.35
CA ASN A 144 -6.02 -24.28 -5.99
C ASN A 144 -6.58 -25.68 -5.67
N ARG A 145 -5.79 -26.74 -5.89
CA ARG A 145 -6.05 -28.07 -5.31
C ARG A 145 -4.86 -28.48 -4.47
N ALA A 146 -5.08 -28.89 -3.23
CA ALA A 146 -4.04 -29.35 -2.30
C ALA A 146 -3.21 -30.55 -2.84
N LYS A 147 -3.67 -31.21 -3.91
CA LYS A 147 -2.93 -32.24 -4.64
C LYS A 147 -3.29 -32.20 -6.13
N ALA A 148 -2.27 -32.10 -6.99
CA ALA A 148 -2.40 -32.09 -8.45
C ALA A 148 -2.68 -33.49 -9.01
N ASN A 149 -3.87 -34.05 -8.74
CA ASN A 149 -4.24 -35.41 -9.14
C ASN A 149 -5.21 -35.47 -10.32
N GLY A 150 -5.16 -34.51 -11.24
CA GLY A 150 -5.88 -34.60 -12.52
C GLY A 150 -6.27 -33.25 -13.13
N LEU A 151 -5.94 -33.06 -14.41
CA LEU A 151 -6.40 -31.98 -15.27
C LEU A 151 -7.85 -32.27 -15.74
N ALA A 152 -8.81 -32.29 -14.83
CA ALA A 152 -10.22 -32.26 -15.23
C ALA A 152 -10.56 -30.83 -15.65
N MET A 153 -10.26 -30.49 -16.91
CA MET A 153 -10.48 -29.20 -17.55
C MET A 153 -11.96 -28.98 -17.94
N GLY A 154 -12.89 -29.12 -16.99
CA GLY A 154 -14.28 -28.73 -17.21
C GLY A 154 -14.46 -27.22 -17.09
N ASN A 155 -15.24 -26.62 -17.98
CA ASN A 155 -15.77 -25.27 -17.72
C ASN A 155 -16.80 -25.38 -16.60
N GLU A 156 -16.51 -24.79 -15.44
CA GLU A 156 -17.43 -24.77 -14.31
C GLU A 156 -18.61 -23.83 -14.62
N LYS A 157 -19.82 -24.25 -14.25
CA LYS A 157 -21.04 -23.47 -14.46
C LYS A 157 -21.53 -22.92 -13.13
N ASN A 158 -21.88 -21.64 -13.12
CA ASN A 158 -22.44 -20.96 -11.96
C ASN A 158 -23.86 -20.50 -12.24
N PHE A 159 -24.64 -20.29 -11.18
CA PHE A 159 -25.89 -19.55 -11.27
C PHE A 159 -25.61 -18.14 -11.80
N TRP A 160 -26.17 -17.80 -12.96
CA TRP A 160 -25.76 -16.63 -13.73
C TRP A 160 -25.95 -15.31 -12.97
N LEU A 161 -26.95 -15.24 -12.09
CA LEU A 161 -27.28 -14.02 -11.34
C LEU A 161 -26.18 -13.63 -10.33
N LEU A 162 -25.48 -14.63 -9.77
CA LEU A 162 -24.31 -14.38 -8.91
C LEU A 162 -23.12 -13.87 -9.70
N ASP A 163 -22.88 -14.40 -10.91
CA ASP A 163 -21.81 -13.90 -11.78
C ASP A 163 -22.16 -12.54 -12.38
N TYR A 164 -23.44 -12.24 -12.64
CA TYR A 164 -23.91 -10.90 -12.98
C TYR A 164 -23.57 -9.90 -11.87
N LEU A 165 -23.85 -10.23 -10.60
CA LEU A 165 -23.49 -9.35 -9.47
C LEU A 165 -22.00 -9.08 -9.38
N LYS A 166 -21.15 -10.09 -9.63
CA LYS A 166 -19.68 -9.88 -9.69
C LYS A 166 -19.33 -8.96 -10.85
N ALA A 167 -19.91 -9.18 -12.03
CA ALA A 167 -19.65 -8.40 -13.24
C ALA A 167 -20.01 -6.91 -13.07
N VAL A 168 -21.12 -6.58 -12.43
CA VAL A 168 -21.47 -5.18 -12.11
C VAL A 168 -20.69 -4.65 -10.90
N GLY A 169 -20.44 -5.50 -9.90
CA GLY A 169 -19.70 -5.15 -8.69
C GLY A 169 -18.24 -4.77 -8.94
N LEU A 170 -17.61 -5.28 -10.00
CA LEU A 170 -16.26 -4.86 -10.42
C LEU A 170 -16.15 -3.34 -10.60
N TRP A 171 -17.15 -2.71 -11.21
CA TRP A 171 -17.14 -1.27 -11.45
C TRP A 171 -17.16 -0.45 -10.16
N LEU A 172 -17.73 -1.03 -9.09
CA LEU A 172 -17.85 -0.41 -7.78
C LEU A 172 -16.67 -0.70 -6.86
N ALA A 173 -16.07 -1.89 -6.91
CA ALA A 173 -15.16 -2.37 -5.87
C ALA A 173 -13.78 -2.82 -6.36
N ALA A 174 -13.52 -2.84 -7.68
CA ALA A 174 -12.24 -3.30 -8.22
C ALA A 174 -11.31 -2.14 -8.63
N ALA A 175 -10.02 -2.32 -8.33
CA ALA A 175 -8.92 -1.48 -8.80
C ALA A 175 -7.86 -2.34 -9.52
N PRO A 176 -8.04 -2.71 -10.80
CA PRO A 176 -7.07 -3.49 -11.56
C PRO A 176 -5.82 -2.68 -11.90
N ARG A 177 -4.63 -3.24 -11.74
CA ARG A 177 -3.33 -2.57 -11.99
C ARG A 177 -2.32 -3.53 -12.58
N ASN A 178 -1.42 -3.00 -13.41
CA ASN A 178 -0.29 -3.78 -13.93
C ASN A 178 0.93 -3.52 -13.04
N ALA A 179 1.72 -4.56 -12.81
CA ALA A 179 3.06 -4.39 -12.25
C ALA A 179 3.98 -3.81 -13.33
N THR A 180 4.90 -2.92 -12.95
CA THR A 180 5.85 -2.31 -13.91
C THR A 180 7.11 -3.15 -14.12
N ASN A 181 7.41 -4.06 -13.20
CA ASN A 181 8.63 -4.87 -13.18
C ASN A 181 8.42 -6.33 -13.59
N ALA A 182 7.22 -6.70 -14.03
CA ALA A 182 6.87 -8.04 -14.47
C ALA A 182 5.61 -7.99 -15.35
N ASP A 183 5.39 -9.02 -16.17
CA ASP A 183 4.13 -9.23 -16.89
C ASP A 183 3.01 -9.75 -15.96
N LEU A 184 2.82 -9.04 -14.86
CA LEU A 184 1.88 -9.31 -13.79
C LEU A 184 0.76 -8.28 -13.81
N ARG A 185 -0.46 -8.76 -13.56
CA ARG A 185 -1.63 -7.94 -13.27
C ARG A 185 -2.15 -8.29 -11.89
N LYS A 186 -2.50 -7.27 -11.11
CA LYS A 186 -3.14 -7.40 -9.81
C LYS A 186 -4.50 -6.73 -9.83
N THR A 187 -5.50 -7.38 -9.26
CA THR A 187 -6.83 -6.78 -9.06
C THR A 187 -7.10 -6.74 -7.57
N TYR A 188 -7.19 -5.52 -7.03
CA TYR A 188 -7.58 -5.26 -5.65
C TYR A 188 -9.10 -5.12 -5.57
N ILE A 189 -9.75 -5.92 -4.74
CA ILE A 189 -11.19 -5.87 -4.48
C ILE A 189 -11.37 -5.54 -3.00
N LEU A 190 -12.01 -4.42 -2.70
CA LEU A 190 -12.24 -3.99 -1.32
C LEU A 190 -13.16 -4.96 -0.57
N ALA A 191 -12.86 -5.20 0.71
CA ALA A 191 -13.68 -6.01 1.62
C ALA A 191 -14.34 -5.12 2.69
N PRO A 192 -15.45 -4.43 2.37
CA PRO A 192 -16.16 -3.59 3.33
C PRO A 192 -16.81 -4.43 4.44
N ARG A 193 -16.94 -3.85 5.64
CA ARG A 193 -17.65 -4.43 6.80
C ARG A 193 -18.83 -3.57 7.20
N ALA A 194 -18.56 -2.32 7.57
CA ALA A 194 -19.56 -1.38 8.09
C ALA A 194 -19.44 -0.03 7.36
N LEU A 195 -19.51 -0.06 6.03
CA LEU A 195 -19.37 1.11 5.17
C LEU A 195 -20.57 1.22 4.23
N ALA A 196 -21.31 2.34 4.32
CA ALA A 196 -22.42 2.60 3.44
C ALA A 196 -21.95 2.80 1.99
N LEU A 197 -22.78 2.38 1.02
CA LEU A 197 -22.41 2.33 -0.39
C LEU A 197 -22.03 3.69 -0.98
N ASN A 198 -22.71 4.77 -0.57
CA ASN A 198 -22.41 6.13 -1.00
C ASN A 198 -21.01 6.58 -0.53
N HIS A 199 -20.65 6.34 0.73
CA HIS A 199 -19.31 6.64 1.24
C HIS A 199 -18.25 5.77 0.57
N HIS A 200 -18.55 4.48 0.36
CA HIS A 200 -17.68 3.58 -0.39
C HIS A 200 -17.36 4.12 -1.79
N GLN A 201 -18.37 4.51 -2.57
CA GLN A 201 -18.18 5.01 -3.93
C GLN A 201 -17.26 6.23 -3.95
N GLU A 202 -17.49 7.20 -3.07
CA GLU A 202 -16.70 8.43 -3.01
C GLU A 202 -15.23 8.14 -2.61
N ILE A 203 -15.02 7.39 -1.53
CA ILE A 203 -13.68 7.04 -1.04
C ILE A 203 -12.93 6.20 -2.08
N PHE A 204 -13.60 5.18 -2.63
CA PHE A 204 -12.96 4.23 -3.55
C PHE A 204 -12.63 4.86 -4.90
N ASN A 205 -13.45 5.80 -5.40
CA ASN A 205 -13.13 6.57 -6.59
C ASN A 205 -11.86 7.39 -6.42
N ARG A 206 -11.75 8.14 -5.31
CA ARG A 206 -10.54 8.90 -4.97
C ARG A 206 -9.31 8.00 -4.82
N PHE A 207 -9.48 6.83 -4.22
CA PHE A 207 -8.42 5.84 -4.08
C PHE A 207 -7.95 5.32 -5.46
N ARG A 208 -8.89 4.96 -6.35
CA ARG A 208 -8.56 4.50 -7.71
C ARG A 208 -7.80 5.54 -8.51
N ASP A 209 -8.15 6.81 -8.39
CA ASP A 209 -7.45 7.90 -9.07
C ASP A 209 -5.99 8.06 -8.62
N ARG A 210 -5.70 7.64 -7.39
CA ARG A 210 -4.38 7.80 -6.76
C ARG A 210 -3.53 6.54 -6.82
N LEU A 211 -4.13 5.37 -6.98
CA LEU A 211 -3.39 4.14 -7.19
C LEU A 211 -2.86 4.11 -8.62
N TRP A 212 -1.55 4.18 -8.81
CA TRP A 212 -0.90 4.06 -10.12
C TRP A 212 -0.15 2.72 -10.22
N ASN A 213 0.18 2.32 -11.46
CA ASN A 213 1.02 1.14 -11.67
C ASN A 213 2.37 1.33 -10.98
N SER A 214 2.88 0.26 -10.40
CA SER A 214 4.15 0.23 -9.68
C SER A 214 4.73 -1.18 -9.73
N SER A 215 5.89 -1.39 -9.11
CA SER A 215 6.46 -2.72 -8.95
C SER A 215 5.56 -3.61 -8.08
N SER A 216 5.62 -4.93 -8.28
CA SER A 216 4.63 -5.87 -7.73
C SER A 216 4.41 -5.76 -6.22
N VAL A 217 5.48 -5.73 -5.41
CA VAL A 217 5.36 -5.65 -3.94
C VAL A 217 5.00 -4.24 -3.49
N LYS A 218 5.63 -3.22 -4.08
CA LYS A 218 5.34 -1.81 -3.80
C LYS A 218 3.87 -1.49 -4.07
N LEU A 219 3.28 -2.06 -5.11
CA LEU A 219 1.89 -1.84 -5.45
C LEU A 219 0.94 -2.33 -4.35
N ASP A 220 1.23 -3.47 -3.70
CA ASP A 220 0.44 -3.94 -2.54
C ASP A 220 0.56 -2.96 -1.37
N VAL A 221 1.80 -2.55 -1.05
CA VAL A 221 2.07 -1.60 0.04
C VAL A 221 1.36 -0.26 -0.19
N MET A 222 1.46 0.27 -1.41
CA MET A 222 0.82 1.53 -1.81
C MET A 222 -0.70 1.39 -1.81
N ALA A 223 -1.27 0.26 -2.26
CA ALA A 223 -2.72 0.06 -2.24
C ALA A 223 -3.28 0.15 -0.81
N ALA A 224 -2.65 -0.53 0.15
CA ALA A 224 -3.09 -0.48 1.55
C ALA A 224 -2.95 0.93 2.15
N LEU A 225 -1.79 1.58 2.00
CA LEU A 225 -1.55 2.91 2.56
C LEU A 225 -2.41 3.99 1.90
N LEU A 226 -2.51 4.00 0.56
CA LEU A 226 -3.29 5.00 -0.16
C LEU A 226 -4.77 4.89 0.15
N TYR A 227 -5.31 3.69 0.35
CA TYR A 227 -6.71 3.55 0.73
C TYR A 227 -6.97 4.17 2.10
N VAL A 228 -6.14 3.85 3.11
CA VAL A 228 -6.29 4.42 4.45
C VAL A 228 -6.12 5.93 4.43
N GLU A 229 -5.12 6.44 3.72
CA GLU A 229 -4.92 7.90 3.60
C GLU A 229 -6.11 8.57 2.91
N THR A 230 -6.67 7.96 1.86
CA THR A 230 -7.86 8.48 1.17
C THR A 230 -9.10 8.49 2.08
N LEU A 231 -9.29 7.42 2.87
CA LEU A 231 -10.39 7.32 3.82
C LEU A 231 -10.28 8.40 4.91
N LEU A 232 -9.09 8.58 5.49
CA LEU A 232 -8.84 9.61 6.49
C LEU A 232 -9.01 11.03 5.92
N ALA A 233 -8.52 11.26 4.69
CA ALA A 233 -8.73 12.52 3.98
C ALA A 233 -10.22 12.82 3.80
N TYR A 234 -10.99 11.85 3.31
CA TYR A 234 -12.43 11.98 3.12
C TYR A 234 -13.16 12.28 4.44
N VAL A 235 -12.83 11.58 5.53
CA VAL A 235 -13.41 11.84 6.85
C VAL A 235 -13.22 13.31 7.26
N VAL A 236 -12.02 13.86 7.07
CA VAL A 236 -11.69 15.22 7.47
C VAL A 236 -12.35 16.24 6.54
N GLU A 237 -12.21 16.06 5.23
CA GLU A 237 -12.70 17.01 4.21
C GLU A 237 -14.23 17.06 4.12
N ALA A 238 -14.90 15.91 4.25
CA ALA A 238 -16.36 15.81 4.17
C ALA A 238 -17.05 15.96 5.54
N GLU A 239 -16.27 16.21 6.61
CA GLU A 239 -16.75 16.30 7.99
C GLU A 239 -17.57 15.05 8.41
N GLN A 240 -17.12 13.88 7.99
CA GLN A 240 -17.82 12.60 8.15
C GLN A 240 -17.21 11.72 9.25
N LEU A 241 -16.82 12.29 10.41
CA LEU A 241 -16.26 11.50 11.52
C LEU A 241 -17.19 10.37 11.99
N ALA A 242 -18.50 10.57 11.85
CA ALA A 242 -19.52 9.60 12.25
C ALA A 242 -19.40 8.24 11.54
N ILE A 243 -18.82 8.18 10.33
CA ILE A 243 -18.65 6.89 9.62
C ILE A 243 -17.76 5.94 10.41
N LEU A 244 -16.79 6.46 11.17
CA LEU A 244 -15.86 5.66 11.95
C LEU A 244 -16.51 5.07 13.20
N GLN A 245 -17.58 5.69 13.71
CA GLN A 245 -18.29 5.26 14.93
C GLN A 245 -17.36 5.02 16.14
N LYS A 246 -16.27 5.79 16.26
CA LYS A 246 -15.20 5.56 17.27
C LYS A 246 -14.57 4.18 17.19
N ARG A 247 -14.43 3.63 15.99
CA ARG A 247 -13.78 2.34 15.71
C ARG A 247 -12.50 2.56 14.92
N SER A 248 -11.70 1.50 14.84
CA SER A 248 -10.53 1.42 13.99
C SER A 248 -10.91 1.35 12.50
N VAL A 249 -9.94 1.56 11.61
CA VAL A 249 -10.15 1.52 10.15
C VAL A 249 -10.57 0.11 9.71
N SER A 250 -9.98 -0.93 10.31
CA SER A 250 -10.28 -2.33 9.98
C SER A 250 -11.72 -2.75 10.26
N ASN A 251 -12.43 -2.00 11.12
CA ASN A 251 -13.85 -2.22 11.41
C ASN A 251 -14.78 -1.65 10.33
N LEU A 252 -14.35 -0.64 9.57
CA LEU A 252 -15.09 -0.19 8.40
C LEU A 252 -14.80 -1.07 7.19
N VAL A 253 -13.52 -1.41 7.00
CA VAL A 253 -13.03 -2.16 5.84
C VAL A 253 -11.94 -3.11 6.29
N ALA A 254 -12.14 -4.40 6.07
CA ALA A 254 -11.22 -5.43 6.54
C ALA A 254 -9.86 -5.41 5.82
N GLY A 255 -9.85 -4.98 4.56
CA GLY A 255 -8.74 -5.18 3.65
C GLY A 255 -9.17 -5.21 2.20
N MET A 256 -8.32 -5.82 1.38
CA MET A 256 -8.57 -6.08 -0.03
C MET A 256 -8.26 -7.54 -0.36
N HIS A 257 -9.15 -8.20 -1.10
CA HIS A 257 -8.79 -9.41 -1.80
C HIS A 257 -7.93 -9.03 -3.01
N VAL A 258 -6.81 -9.71 -3.18
CA VAL A 258 -5.86 -9.45 -4.27
C VAL A 258 -5.75 -10.68 -5.14
N SER A 259 -6.23 -10.56 -6.38
CA SER A 259 -6.01 -11.58 -7.40
C SER A 259 -4.80 -11.20 -8.24
N THR A 260 -3.82 -12.10 -8.34
CA THR A 260 -2.62 -11.90 -9.15
C THR A 260 -2.66 -12.82 -10.36
N TYR A 261 -2.42 -12.24 -11.54
CA TYR A 261 -2.40 -12.93 -12.82
C TYR A 261 -1.06 -12.72 -13.52
N GLN A 262 -0.50 -13.76 -14.09
CA GLN A 262 0.73 -13.70 -14.89
C GLN A 262 0.39 -13.93 -16.35
N LEU A 263 0.97 -13.12 -17.24
CA LEU A 263 0.93 -13.39 -18.67
C LEU A 263 1.92 -14.52 -18.98
N LEU A 264 1.42 -15.75 -19.11
CA LEU A 264 2.24 -16.94 -19.41
C LEU A 264 2.27 -17.28 -20.90
N SER A 265 1.37 -16.68 -21.69
CA SER A 265 1.32 -16.83 -23.13
C SER A 265 0.92 -15.50 -23.77
N GLN A 266 1.19 -15.33 -25.07
CA GLN A 266 0.78 -14.13 -25.80
C GLN A 266 -0.74 -13.86 -25.72
N ASN A 267 -1.56 -14.90 -25.47
CA ASN A 267 -3.01 -14.84 -25.63
C ASN A 267 -3.79 -14.97 -24.31
N SER A 268 -3.15 -15.22 -23.17
CA SER A 268 -3.89 -15.50 -21.94
C SER A 268 -3.11 -15.21 -20.66
N TYR A 269 -3.78 -14.48 -19.75
CA TYR A 269 -3.39 -14.38 -18.35
C TYR A 269 -3.81 -15.63 -17.58
N THR A 270 -2.91 -16.12 -16.73
CA THR A 270 -3.18 -17.23 -15.80
C THR A 270 -3.22 -16.70 -14.37
N MET A 271 -4.23 -17.09 -13.60
CA MET A 271 -4.30 -16.79 -12.17
C MET A 271 -3.16 -17.53 -11.45
N MET A 272 -2.38 -16.79 -10.66
CA MET A 272 -1.22 -17.31 -9.93
C MET A 272 -1.44 -17.33 -8.41
N ASN A 273 -2.15 -16.33 -7.89
CA ASN A 273 -2.31 -16.18 -6.44
C ASN A 273 -3.59 -15.44 -6.07
N LEU A 274 -4.20 -15.86 -4.97
CA LEU A 274 -5.26 -15.16 -4.27
C LEU A 274 -4.78 -14.87 -2.86
N ALA A 275 -4.59 -13.58 -2.56
CA ALA A 275 -4.17 -13.14 -1.24
C ALA A 275 -5.24 -12.24 -0.61
N PHE A 276 -5.14 -12.08 0.71
CA PHE A 276 -5.81 -11.01 1.42
C PHE A 276 -4.76 -10.00 1.88
N LEU A 277 -5.00 -8.73 1.60
CA LEU A 277 -4.17 -7.61 1.99
C LEU A 277 -4.91 -6.81 3.05
N GLY A 278 -4.45 -6.89 4.30
CA GLY A 278 -4.99 -6.09 5.39
C GLY A 278 -4.69 -4.61 5.22
N LEU A 279 -5.46 -3.77 5.92
CA LEU A 279 -5.17 -2.35 6.04
C LEU A 279 -4.35 -2.07 7.31
N PRO A 280 -3.51 -1.02 7.30
CA PRO A 280 -2.90 -0.55 8.53
C PRO A 280 -4.02 -0.10 9.48
N ASP A 281 -3.97 -0.64 10.70
CA ASP A 281 -4.94 -0.41 11.77
C ASP A 281 -4.22 0.02 13.05
N TRP A 282 -3.27 0.94 12.90
CA TRP A 282 -2.35 1.35 13.96
C TRP A 282 -3.01 2.21 15.05
N LEU A 283 -4.23 2.70 14.80
CA LEU A 283 -5.03 3.41 15.78
C LEU A 283 -6.32 2.64 16.06
N PRO A 284 -6.44 1.99 17.25
CA PRO A 284 -7.63 1.21 17.60
C PRO A 284 -8.92 2.04 17.66
N THR A 285 -8.80 3.33 17.98
CA THR A 285 -9.95 4.22 18.18
C THR A 285 -9.72 5.56 17.50
N LEU A 286 -10.43 5.82 16.40
CA LEU A 286 -10.49 7.13 15.76
C LEU A 286 -11.71 7.90 16.28
N ALA A 287 -11.50 8.78 17.26
CA ALA A 287 -12.58 9.48 17.97
C ALA A 287 -12.71 10.97 17.62
N SER A 288 -11.72 11.55 16.93
CA SER A 288 -11.67 12.97 16.60
C SER A 288 -11.04 13.25 15.23
N TYR A 289 -11.31 14.43 14.67
CA TYR A 289 -10.61 14.90 13.47
C TYR A 289 -9.10 15.04 13.68
N ALA A 290 -8.67 15.42 14.89
CA ALA A 290 -7.25 15.48 15.24
C ALA A 290 -6.59 14.10 15.19
N ASP A 291 -7.28 13.05 15.60
CA ASP A 291 -6.80 11.67 15.45
C ASP A 291 -6.65 11.30 13.97
N ALA A 292 -7.67 11.61 13.16
CA ALA A 292 -7.65 11.33 11.73
C ALA A 292 -6.49 12.06 11.02
N GLN A 293 -6.26 13.34 11.35
CA GLN A 293 -5.16 14.13 10.80
C GLN A 293 -3.79 13.61 11.25
N ARG A 294 -3.62 13.26 12.53
CA ARG A 294 -2.38 12.64 13.04
C ARG A 294 -2.09 11.32 12.33
N TYR A 295 -3.09 10.46 12.21
CA TYR A 295 -2.92 9.18 11.53
C TYR A 295 -2.61 9.39 10.03
N GLN A 296 -3.30 10.34 9.38
CA GLN A 296 -3.04 10.70 8.00
C GLN A 296 -1.59 11.19 7.80
N ALA A 297 -1.05 12.00 8.70
CA ALA A 297 0.33 12.50 8.62
C ALA A 297 1.36 11.35 8.67
N ILE A 298 1.15 10.37 9.54
CA ILE A 298 1.98 9.16 9.62
C ILE A 298 1.91 8.39 8.28
N VAL A 299 0.71 8.09 7.79
CA VAL A 299 0.54 7.32 6.55
C VAL A 299 1.16 8.05 5.35
N ARG A 300 1.01 9.38 5.26
CA ARG A 300 1.61 10.20 4.19
C ARG A 300 3.13 10.14 4.18
N GLU A 301 3.76 10.27 5.35
CA GLU A 301 5.21 10.13 5.44
C GLU A 301 5.65 8.75 4.95
N HIS A 302 4.98 7.69 5.40
CA HIS A 302 5.32 6.33 5.02
C HIS A 302 5.19 6.14 3.50
N ILE A 303 4.12 6.65 2.86
CA ILE A 303 3.99 6.67 1.40
C ILE A 303 5.20 7.36 0.75
N GLU A 304 5.58 8.56 1.23
CA GLU A 304 6.72 9.31 0.69
C GLU A 304 8.04 8.52 0.78
N ARG A 305 8.31 7.89 1.93
CA ARG A 305 9.57 7.13 2.14
C ARG A 305 9.64 5.89 1.25
N LEU A 306 8.54 5.16 1.12
CA LEU A 306 8.49 3.89 0.39
C LEU A 306 8.50 4.07 -1.12
N GLN A 307 8.00 5.20 -1.62
CA GLN A 307 8.09 5.54 -3.04
C GLN A 307 9.54 5.53 -3.53
N ALA A 308 10.48 6.02 -2.70
CA ALA A 308 11.90 6.11 -3.01
C ALA A 308 12.68 4.77 -2.98
N ILE A 309 12.05 3.67 -2.57
CA ILE A 309 12.71 2.35 -2.50
C ILE A 309 12.62 1.66 -3.86
N GLU A 310 13.74 1.29 -4.48
CA GLU A 310 13.76 0.58 -5.77
C GLU A 310 13.59 -0.93 -5.58
N GLU A 311 12.47 -1.51 -6.02
CA GLU A 311 12.15 -2.95 -5.84
C GLU A 311 13.00 -3.86 -6.74
N GLU A 312 13.51 -3.32 -7.84
CA GLU A 312 14.32 -3.98 -8.85
C GLU A 312 15.68 -4.42 -8.26
N LYS A 313 16.11 -3.79 -7.17
CA LYS A 313 17.26 -4.21 -6.37
C LYS A 313 16.81 -5.19 -5.30
N SER A 314 17.57 -6.27 -5.11
CA SER A 314 17.28 -7.32 -4.11
C SER A 314 17.06 -6.78 -2.69
N GLU A 315 17.84 -5.77 -2.29
CA GLU A 315 17.66 -5.08 -1.00
C GLU A 315 16.32 -4.38 -0.91
N GLY A 316 15.95 -3.58 -1.91
CA GLY A 316 14.67 -2.85 -1.94
C GLY A 316 13.46 -3.79 -2.02
N HIS A 317 13.57 -4.89 -2.76
CA HIS A 317 12.56 -5.96 -2.74
C HIS A 317 12.33 -6.51 -1.33
N THR A 318 13.42 -6.85 -0.63
CA THR A 318 13.35 -7.39 0.74
C THR A 318 12.74 -6.38 1.72
N LEU A 319 13.09 -5.10 1.60
CA LEU A 319 12.51 -4.03 2.41
C LEU A 319 11.01 -3.92 2.19
N LEU A 320 10.58 -3.85 0.93
CA LEU A 320 9.16 -3.72 0.58
C LEU A 320 8.36 -4.96 1.01
N GLN A 321 8.93 -6.17 0.95
CA GLN A 321 8.28 -7.38 1.46
C GLN A 321 8.05 -7.31 2.98
N ARG A 322 9.10 -6.97 3.76
CA ARG A 322 8.97 -6.80 5.22
C ARG A 322 7.93 -5.74 5.55
N TYR A 323 7.93 -4.65 4.81
CA TYR A 323 7.00 -3.55 5.01
C TYR A 323 5.57 -3.93 4.63
N ARG A 324 5.37 -4.72 3.57
CA ARG A 324 4.08 -5.30 3.19
C ARG A 324 3.51 -6.16 4.32
N ASP A 325 4.33 -7.00 4.92
CA ASP A 325 3.91 -7.87 6.04
C ASP A 325 3.55 -7.03 7.28
N PHE A 326 4.29 -5.96 7.56
CA PHE A 326 3.94 -5.01 8.61
C PHE A 326 2.56 -4.37 8.37
N VAL A 327 2.32 -3.79 7.19
CA VAL A 327 1.07 -3.09 6.89
C VAL A 327 -0.12 -4.05 6.87
N SER A 328 0.04 -5.20 6.22
CA SER A 328 -1.03 -6.17 6.07
C SER A 328 -1.33 -6.95 7.35
N GLY A 329 -0.32 -7.18 8.19
CA GLY A 329 -0.41 -7.97 9.41
C GLY A 329 -0.51 -7.15 10.69
N ASN A 330 -0.29 -5.83 10.62
CA ASN A 330 -0.13 -4.96 11.80
C ASN A 330 0.97 -5.47 12.75
N ASP A 331 2.04 -6.07 12.20
CA ASP A 331 3.12 -6.70 12.96
C ASP A 331 4.34 -5.77 13.13
N LEU A 332 4.51 -5.26 14.34
CA LEU A 332 5.57 -4.32 14.66
C LEU A 332 6.99 -4.94 14.55
N GLN A 333 7.13 -6.26 14.68
CA GLN A 333 8.44 -6.91 14.48
C GLN A 333 8.88 -6.82 13.02
N ARG A 334 7.94 -6.93 12.07
CA ARG A 334 8.21 -6.72 10.64
C ARG A 334 8.60 -5.26 10.35
N PHE A 335 7.99 -4.32 11.07
CA PHE A 335 8.35 -2.89 10.98
C PHE A 335 9.77 -2.63 11.47
N PHE A 336 10.16 -3.20 12.61
CA PHE A 336 11.53 -3.07 13.11
C PHE A 336 12.55 -3.74 12.18
N ALA A 337 12.25 -4.94 11.68
CA ALA A 337 13.09 -5.60 10.68
C ALA A 337 13.24 -4.77 9.39
N PHE A 338 12.20 -4.03 9.00
CA PHE A 338 12.30 -3.05 7.92
C PHE A 338 13.24 -1.91 8.30
N HIS A 339 13.11 -1.30 9.48
CA HIS A 339 13.97 -0.18 9.92
C HIS A 339 15.46 -0.54 9.98
N VAL A 340 15.81 -1.75 10.44
CA VAL A 340 17.20 -2.23 10.42
C VAL A 340 17.76 -2.25 9.00
N GLY A 341 16.98 -2.76 8.03
CA GLY A 341 17.40 -2.76 6.63
C GLY A 341 17.41 -1.35 6.03
N TYR A 342 16.37 -0.56 6.29
CA TYR A 342 16.18 0.77 5.74
C TYR A 342 17.27 1.75 6.19
N GLY A 343 17.78 1.61 7.41
CA GLY A 343 18.92 2.41 7.87
C GLY A 343 20.17 2.24 7.00
N ASN A 344 20.46 1.01 6.55
CA ASN A 344 21.58 0.76 5.64
C ASN A 344 21.29 1.27 4.24
N TYR A 345 20.09 0.97 3.72
CA TYR A 345 19.63 1.48 2.43
C TYR A 345 19.73 3.01 2.35
N LEU A 346 19.30 3.71 3.41
CA LEU A 346 19.40 5.16 3.54
C LEU A 346 20.85 5.64 3.50
N ILE A 347 21.74 5.07 4.32
CA ILE A 347 23.16 5.46 4.33
C ILE A 347 23.79 5.25 2.94
N SER A 348 23.55 4.10 2.31
CA SER A 348 24.06 3.80 0.97
C SER A 348 23.48 4.72 -0.11
N ALA A 349 22.22 5.13 0.02
CA ALA A 349 21.62 6.12 -0.86
C ALA A 349 22.28 7.50 -0.69
N LEU A 350 22.46 7.96 0.54
CA LEU A 350 23.08 9.25 0.84
C LEU A 350 24.57 9.30 0.45
N GLU A 351 25.29 8.17 0.55
CA GLU A 351 26.67 8.06 0.04
C GLU A 351 26.74 8.30 -1.47
N ARG A 352 25.69 7.90 -2.19
CA ARG A 352 25.55 8.12 -3.64
C ARG A 352 24.85 9.43 -3.99
N SER A 353 24.69 10.34 -3.02
CA SER A 353 23.98 11.62 -3.20
C SER A 353 22.51 11.47 -3.62
N ASN A 354 21.87 10.32 -3.34
CA ASN A 354 20.45 10.08 -3.62
C ASN A 354 19.58 10.66 -2.49
N TYR A 355 19.59 11.99 -2.32
CA TYR A 355 18.88 12.71 -1.25
C TYR A 355 17.35 12.65 -1.32
N TYR A 356 16.80 12.07 -2.39
CA TYR A 356 15.37 11.77 -2.48
C TYR A 356 14.95 10.61 -1.57
N VAL A 357 15.90 9.75 -1.14
CA VAL A 357 15.68 8.78 -0.07
C VAL A 357 15.83 9.51 1.27
N LYS A 358 14.77 9.52 2.07
CA LYS A 358 14.68 10.34 3.29
C LYS A 358 14.53 9.47 4.54
N PRO A 359 15.11 9.85 5.68
CA PRO A 359 14.80 9.23 6.97
C PRO A 359 13.33 9.44 7.34
N PHE A 360 12.78 8.53 8.15
CA PHE A 360 11.49 8.74 8.82
C PHE A 360 11.63 9.83 9.89
N GLY A 361 10.56 10.55 10.20
CA GLY A 361 10.53 11.56 11.23
C GLY A 361 10.35 10.95 12.62
N GLU A 362 11.12 11.45 13.58
CA GLU A 362 11.05 11.01 14.98
C GLU A 362 9.63 11.16 15.56
N GLU A 363 8.98 12.29 15.28
CA GLU A 363 7.65 12.61 15.78
C GLU A 363 6.56 11.63 15.32
N ASN A 364 6.57 11.26 14.04
CA ASN A 364 5.59 10.33 13.49
C ASN A 364 5.87 8.87 13.89
N LEU A 365 7.14 8.49 14.03
CA LEU A 365 7.50 7.20 14.62
C LEU A 365 7.03 7.11 16.07
N GLU A 366 7.28 8.14 16.88
CA GLU A 366 6.82 8.19 18.27
C GLU A 366 5.29 8.05 18.36
N ARG A 367 4.57 8.76 17.49
CA ARG A 367 3.10 8.65 17.40
C ARG A 367 2.66 7.25 16.99
N LEU A 368 3.22 6.68 15.93
CA LEU A 368 2.86 5.35 15.44
C LEU A 368 3.06 4.28 16.53
N ILE A 369 4.21 4.31 17.21
CA ILE A 369 4.52 3.34 18.26
C ILE A 369 3.60 3.55 19.46
N SER A 370 3.36 4.80 19.87
CA SER A 370 2.47 5.09 21.01
C SER A 370 1.00 4.71 20.73
N MET A 371 0.54 4.88 19.49
CA MET A 371 -0.82 4.52 19.07
C MET A 371 -1.01 3.01 18.94
N SER A 372 -0.03 2.31 18.36
CA SER A 372 -0.12 0.86 18.08
C SER A 372 0.28 0.00 19.27
N GLN A 373 1.20 0.50 20.11
CA GLN A 373 1.72 -0.23 21.26
C GLN A 373 2.02 0.71 22.46
N PRO A 374 0.97 1.18 23.17
CA PRO A 374 1.10 2.15 24.26
C PRO A 374 2.07 1.74 25.38
N LYS A 375 2.27 0.43 25.59
CA LYS A 375 3.22 -0.08 26.59
C LYS A 375 4.68 0.29 26.30
N LEU A 376 5.02 0.69 25.08
CA LEU A 376 6.38 1.12 24.72
C LEU A 376 6.59 2.62 24.91
N THR A 377 5.54 3.40 25.16
CA THR A 377 5.65 4.85 25.39
C THR A 377 6.62 5.24 26.51
N PRO A 378 6.73 4.52 27.65
CA PRO A 378 7.73 4.84 28.67
C PRO A 378 9.18 4.82 28.16
N ILE A 379 9.52 3.90 27.26
CA ILE A 379 10.84 3.84 26.60
C ILE A 379 11.08 5.11 25.82
N LEU A 380 10.08 5.53 25.04
CA LEU A 380 10.17 6.72 24.18
C LEU A 380 10.26 8.01 25.00
N GLN A 381 9.76 8.04 26.23
CA GLN A 381 9.85 9.20 27.12
C GLN A 381 11.14 9.22 27.95
N ASN A 382 11.89 8.12 27.99
CA ASN A 382 13.13 8.02 28.75
C ASN A 382 14.25 8.85 28.12
N GLN A 383 14.86 9.73 28.91
CA GLN A 383 15.89 10.65 28.43
C GLN A 383 17.18 9.94 28.02
N GLY A 384 17.58 8.88 28.73
CA GLY A 384 18.76 8.09 28.40
C GLY A 384 18.60 7.39 27.05
N PHE A 385 17.45 6.75 26.83
CA PHE A 385 17.11 6.18 25.52
C PHE A 385 17.19 7.23 24.40
N ARG A 386 16.58 8.41 24.58
CA ARG A 386 16.63 9.51 23.59
C ARG A 386 18.05 9.99 23.31
N ASN A 387 18.89 10.11 24.35
CA ASN A 387 20.29 10.53 24.20
C ASN A 387 21.11 9.52 23.40
N VAL A 388 20.92 8.21 23.67
CA VAL A 388 21.61 7.14 22.92
C VAL A 388 21.12 7.10 21.47
N ALA A 389 19.81 7.21 21.22
CA ALA A 389 19.28 7.29 19.86
C ALA A 389 19.84 8.51 19.09
N GLU A 390 19.90 9.69 19.73
CA GLU A 390 20.49 10.89 19.15
C GLU A 390 21.98 10.68 18.82
N ALA A 391 22.73 10.02 19.70
CA ALA A 391 24.14 9.72 19.46
C ALA A 391 24.32 8.79 18.24
N ILE A 392 23.51 7.72 18.11
CA ILE A 392 23.49 6.85 16.93
C ILE A 392 23.28 7.67 15.67
N ARG A 393 22.29 8.58 15.68
CA ARG A 393 21.98 9.47 14.56
C ARG A 393 23.13 10.40 14.19
N ARG A 394 23.77 11.00 15.20
CA ARG A 394 24.94 11.86 15.04
C ARG A 394 26.16 11.11 14.53
N SER A 395 26.24 9.80 14.71
CA SER A 395 27.32 8.96 14.20
C SER A 395 27.03 8.31 12.85
N THR A 396 25.82 8.43 12.32
CA THR A 396 25.39 7.71 11.12
C THR A 396 24.83 8.66 10.06
N VAL A 397 23.56 9.04 10.20
CA VAL A 397 22.79 9.77 9.20
C VAL A 397 23.26 11.22 9.06
N ILE A 398 23.50 11.93 10.17
CA ILE A 398 23.83 13.37 10.13
C ILE A 398 25.15 13.65 9.41
N PRO A 399 26.28 12.98 9.72
CA PRO A 399 27.54 13.22 9.02
C PRO A 399 27.46 12.92 7.53
N GLN A 400 26.62 11.95 7.15
CA GLN A 400 26.40 11.60 5.76
C GLN A 400 25.65 12.70 4.98
N TYR A 401 24.72 13.42 5.62
CA TYR A 401 24.06 14.60 5.04
C TYR A 401 24.98 15.82 4.94
N ILE A 402 25.83 16.04 5.94
CA ILE A 402 26.81 17.14 5.92
C ILE A 402 27.87 16.88 4.84
N GLY A 403 28.20 15.60 4.60
CA GLY A 403 29.18 15.16 3.62
C GLY A 403 30.59 15.05 4.22
N ARG A 404 31.34 14.05 3.77
CA ARG A 404 32.66 13.69 4.35
C ARG A 404 33.69 14.82 4.40
N LYS A 405 33.62 15.78 3.46
CA LYS A 405 34.56 16.92 3.41
C LYS A 405 34.24 18.02 4.42
N MET A 406 32.97 18.13 4.82
CA MET A 406 32.45 19.19 5.69
C MET A 406 32.22 18.69 7.12
N SER A 407 31.95 17.39 7.28
CA SER A 407 31.80 16.77 8.59
C SER A 407 33.13 16.65 9.29
N ASN A 408 33.22 17.20 10.50
CA ASN A 408 34.36 16.99 11.40
C ASN A 408 34.39 15.58 12.02
N TYR A 409 33.39 14.75 11.74
CA TYR A 409 33.19 13.46 12.37
C TYR A 409 33.02 12.34 11.35
N ASP A 410 33.37 11.14 11.76
CA ASP A 410 33.35 9.95 10.90
C ASP A 410 31.94 9.33 10.85
N VAL A 411 31.60 8.70 9.71
CA VAL A 411 30.34 7.96 9.53
C VAL A 411 30.56 6.51 9.97
N ARG A 412 29.72 6.02 10.88
CA ARG A 412 29.74 4.63 11.36
C ARG A 412 28.82 3.74 10.52
N TYR A 413 29.36 3.13 9.48
CA TYR A 413 28.64 2.18 8.64
C TYR A 413 28.35 0.87 9.41
N GLY A 414 27.19 0.26 9.19
CA GLY A 414 26.85 -1.04 9.76
C GLY A 414 26.44 -1.07 11.24
N LEU A 415 26.51 0.06 11.96
CA LEU A 415 26.20 0.14 13.40
C LEU A 415 24.86 -0.52 13.77
N GLY A 416 23.77 -0.22 13.04
CA GLY A 416 22.48 -0.83 13.30
C GLY A 416 22.46 -2.36 13.12
N GLN A 417 23.20 -2.91 12.15
CA GLN A 417 23.28 -4.36 11.96
C GLN A 417 24.07 -5.03 13.08
N GLU A 418 25.17 -4.39 13.51
CA GLU A 418 26.01 -4.86 14.60
C GLU A 418 25.23 -4.91 15.91
N LEU A 419 24.55 -3.82 16.28
CA LEU A 419 23.66 -3.76 17.44
C LEU A 419 22.59 -4.85 17.36
N LYS A 420 21.93 -5.01 16.21
CA LYS A 420 20.87 -6.02 16.03
C LYS A 420 21.38 -7.45 16.20
N ARG A 421 22.58 -7.75 15.71
CA ARG A 421 23.22 -9.07 15.86
C ARG A 421 23.51 -9.39 17.33
N LYS A 422 23.88 -8.38 18.12
CA LYS A 422 24.20 -8.52 19.55
C LYS A 422 22.96 -8.54 20.45
N ALA A 423 21.85 -7.98 20.00
CA ALA A 423 20.59 -7.91 20.74
C ALA A 423 19.92 -9.26 21.07
N GLN A 424 20.44 -10.39 20.57
CA GLN A 424 19.95 -11.72 20.94
C GLN A 424 20.22 -12.03 22.42
N TYR A 425 21.32 -11.52 22.98
CA TYR A 425 21.69 -11.71 24.38
C TYR A 425 21.90 -10.34 25.04
N ALA A 426 21.30 -10.13 26.21
CA ALA A 426 21.32 -8.83 26.88
C ALA A 426 22.74 -8.35 27.19
N ASP A 427 23.60 -9.22 27.73
CA ASP A 427 24.98 -8.88 28.08
C ASP A 427 25.80 -8.46 26.85
N ASP A 428 25.69 -9.21 25.75
CA ASP A 428 26.34 -8.89 24.48
C ASP A 428 25.90 -7.53 23.94
N PHE A 429 24.60 -7.22 24.05
CA PHE A 429 24.05 -5.95 23.60
C PHE A 429 24.49 -4.78 24.47
N ILE A 430 24.48 -4.94 25.79
CA ILE A 430 24.96 -3.93 26.75
C ILE A 430 26.45 -3.67 26.52
N GLN A 431 27.25 -4.72 26.31
CA GLN A 431 28.68 -4.59 26.01
C GLN A 431 28.91 -3.80 24.71
N GLU A 432 28.14 -4.09 23.65
CA GLU A 432 28.24 -3.37 22.38
C GLU A 432 27.81 -1.90 22.51
N LEU A 433 26.75 -1.62 23.27
CA LEU A 433 26.32 -0.24 23.57
C LEU A 433 27.37 0.54 24.37
N ALA A 434 28.00 -0.10 25.35
CA ALA A 434 29.07 0.51 26.14
C ALA A 434 30.30 0.82 25.28
N ALA A 435 30.69 -0.10 24.39
CA ALA A 435 31.77 0.11 23.43
C ALA A 435 31.46 1.26 22.46
N PHE A 436 30.21 1.32 21.95
CA PHE A 436 29.75 2.44 21.14
C PHE A 436 29.83 3.76 21.90
N MET A 437 29.34 3.82 23.15
CA MET A 437 29.41 5.02 23.98
C MET A 437 30.85 5.51 24.16
N GLN A 438 31.75 4.61 24.53
CA GLN A 438 33.15 4.96 24.74
C GLN A 438 33.74 5.55 23.46
N SER A 439 33.59 4.85 22.34
CA SER A 439 34.12 5.29 21.06
C SER A 439 33.49 6.62 20.58
N TYR A 440 32.20 6.83 20.85
CA TYR A 440 31.49 8.08 20.53
C TYR A 440 32.04 9.27 21.33
N ASN A 441 32.20 9.09 22.65
CA ASN A 441 32.69 10.14 23.54
C ASN A 441 34.17 10.46 23.29
N GLU A 442 35.01 9.46 22.99
CA GLU A 442 36.41 9.64 22.60
C GLU A 442 36.54 10.43 21.29
N GLU A 443 35.72 10.11 20.28
CA GLU A 443 35.67 10.86 19.03
C GLU A 443 35.25 12.32 19.27
N ASN A 444 34.23 12.53 20.11
CA ASN A 444 33.78 13.86 20.49
C ASN A 444 34.88 14.70 21.14
N ALA A 445 35.63 14.12 22.10
CA ALA A 445 36.74 14.79 22.76
C ALA A 445 37.85 15.16 21.77
N ARG A 446 38.27 14.20 20.94
CA ARG A 446 39.30 14.40 19.91
C ARG A 446 38.92 15.49 18.91
N VAL A 447 37.67 15.51 18.44
CA VAL A 447 37.18 16.55 17.51
C VAL A 447 37.08 17.91 18.22
N HIS A 448 36.62 17.95 19.46
CA HIS A 448 36.56 19.18 20.25
C HIS A 448 37.95 19.82 20.40
N GLU A 449 38.97 19.02 20.73
CA GLU A 449 40.37 19.46 20.80
C GLU A 449 40.88 19.95 19.44
N ARG A 450 40.71 19.14 18.38
CA ARG A 450 41.19 19.46 17.02
C ARG A 450 40.59 20.74 16.46
N THR A 451 39.31 20.99 16.75
CA THR A 451 38.57 22.18 16.30
C THR A 451 38.64 23.35 17.27
N LYS A 452 39.46 23.27 18.34
CA LYS A 452 39.58 24.29 19.38
C LYS A 452 38.24 24.72 19.98
N GLY A 453 37.30 23.78 20.06
CA GLY A 453 35.98 23.99 20.63
C GLY A 453 34.86 24.34 19.66
N GLU A 454 35.14 24.56 18.38
CA GLU A 454 34.13 24.98 17.39
C GLU A 454 33.10 23.88 17.09
N SER A 455 33.48 22.61 17.17
CA SER A 455 32.58 21.47 16.98
C SER A 455 32.44 20.66 18.26
N ARG A 456 31.19 20.47 18.72
CA ARG A 456 30.87 19.64 19.88
C ARG A 456 29.53 18.93 19.70
N ARG A 457 29.46 17.67 20.13
CA ARG A 457 28.23 16.90 20.29
C ARG A 457 27.92 16.70 21.77
N LYS A 458 26.66 16.43 22.09
CA LYS A 458 26.24 16.03 23.44
C LYS A 458 26.91 14.69 23.76
N ALA A 459 27.58 14.59 24.90
CA ALA A 459 28.16 13.33 25.36
C ALA A 459 27.06 12.42 25.93
N ILE A 460 27.25 11.11 25.78
CA ILE A 460 26.43 10.12 26.48
C ILE A 460 26.99 9.97 27.89
N THR A 461 26.13 10.05 28.91
CA THR A 461 26.54 9.92 30.31
C THR A 461 26.40 8.49 30.82
N THR A 462 26.96 8.22 32.00
CA THR A 462 26.73 6.96 32.72
C THR A 462 25.26 6.76 33.04
N ASP A 463 24.55 7.83 33.38
CA ASP A 463 23.12 7.80 33.70
C ASP A 463 22.28 7.42 32.48
N ASP A 464 22.70 7.86 31.28
CA ASP A 464 22.03 7.49 30.03
C ASP A 464 22.11 5.98 29.78
N ILE A 465 23.28 5.37 30.02
CA ILE A 465 23.47 3.93 29.87
C ILE A 465 22.74 3.15 30.96
N GLN A 466 22.80 3.61 32.21
CA GLN A 466 22.05 2.97 33.30
C GLN A 466 20.55 2.94 32.98
N ALA A 467 19.99 4.07 32.53
CA ALA A 467 18.60 4.14 32.12
C ALA A 467 18.27 3.15 30.98
N VAL A 468 19.16 2.98 29.99
CA VAL A 468 18.96 2.00 28.92
C VAL A 468 19.05 0.56 29.42
N VAL A 469 19.95 0.25 30.38
CA VAL A 469 20.05 -1.08 31.00
C VAL A 469 18.76 -1.42 31.76
N GLU A 470 18.24 -0.47 32.55
CA GLU A 470 16.96 -0.64 33.26
C GLU A 470 15.81 -0.94 32.26
N LEU A 471 15.78 -0.27 31.11
CA LEU A 471 14.80 -0.55 30.06
C LEU A 471 15.02 -1.92 29.39
N ILE A 472 16.27 -2.39 29.26
CA ILE A 472 16.58 -3.73 28.73
C ILE A 472 16.05 -4.81 29.68
N ASP A 473 16.23 -4.62 30.98
CA ASP A 473 15.75 -5.55 32.00
C ASP A 473 14.20 -5.62 31.99
N GLU A 474 13.52 -4.50 31.76
CA GLU A 474 12.06 -4.43 31.75
C GLU A 474 11.42 -4.89 30.42
N TYR A 475 11.97 -4.48 29.28
CA TYR A 475 11.33 -4.66 27.95
C TYR A 475 12.06 -5.64 27.02
N GLY A 476 13.25 -6.11 27.43
CA GLY A 476 14.11 -7.01 26.67
C GLY A 476 15.03 -6.29 25.68
N ALA A 477 16.25 -6.81 25.55
CA ALA A 477 17.32 -6.26 24.70
C ALA A 477 16.88 -6.08 23.23
N GLU A 478 16.14 -7.06 22.69
CA GLU A 478 15.70 -7.00 21.29
C GLU A 478 14.76 -5.82 21.03
N THR A 479 13.81 -5.57 21.94
CA THR A 479 12.86 -4.45 21.83
C THR A 479 13.59 -3.12 21.88
N ILE A 480 14.49 -2.94 22.85
CA ILE A 480 15.26 -1.70 23.01
C ILE A 480 16.18 -1.47 21.82
N CYS A 481 16.88 -2.50 21.34
CA CYS A 481 17.70 -2.42 20.15
C CYS A 481 16.90 -1.99 18.92
N ASN A 482 15.77 -2.63 18.66
CA ASN A 482 14.90 -2.32 17.54
C ASN A 482 14.45 -0.85 17.56
N LEU A 483 14.05 -0.34 18.73
CA LEU A 483 13.65 1.05 18.91
C LEU A 483 14.84 2.01 18.76
N LEU A 484 16.01 1.71 19.35
CA LEU A 484 17.21 2.53 19.17
C LEU A 484 17.63 2.65 17.71
N ILE A 485 17.50 1.58 16.93
CA ILE A 485 17.80 1.62 15.49
C ILE A 485 16.73 2.44 14.74
N ALA A 486 15.44 2.23 15.02
CA ALA A 486 14.38 2.99 14.35
C ALA A 486 14.51 4.50 14.59
N PHE A 487 14.73 4.90 15.85
CA PHE A 487 14.87 6.31 16.26
C PHE A 487 16.26 6.89 15.93
N GLY A 488 17.32 6.08 16.02
CA GLY A 488 18.69 6.50 15.71
C GLY A 488 18.94 6.74 14.22
N TYR A 489 18.09 6.22 13.33
CA TYR A 489 18.12 6.53 11.90
C TYR A 489 16.99 7.47 11.46
N ALA A 490 16.12 7.89 12.38
CA ALA A 490 15.06 8.85 12.14
C ALA A 490 15.59 10.30 12.20
N ARG A 491 14.92 11.25 11.56
CA ARG A 491 15.29 12.67 11.59
C ARG A 491 14.46 13.45 12.61
N ASP A 492 15.12 14.36 13.31
CA ASP A 492 14.46 15.39 14.12
C ASP A 492 14.01 16.56 13.21
N PRO A 493 12.74 16.99 13.24
CA PRO A 493 12.25 18.16 12.50
C PRO A 493 13.04 19.46 12.75
N LYS A 494 13.67 19.60 13.92
CA LYS A 494 14.45 20.79 14.31
C LYS A 494 15.83 20.86 13.66
N GLU A 495 16.34 19.75 13.15
CA GLU A 495 17.60 19.69 12.42
C GLU A 495 17.32 19.97 10.93
N GLN A 496 17.29 21.26 10.55
CA GLN A 496 17.24 21.65 9.13
C GLN A 496 18.52 21.17 8.42
N ALA A 497 18.36 20.44 7.31
CA ALA A 497 19.46 20.20 6.39
C ALA A 497 19.84 21.53 5.71
N PRO A 498 21.12 21.77 5.39
CA PRO A 498 21.48 22.86 4.49
C PRO A 498 20.67 22.74 3.18
N PRO A 499 20.26 23.85 2.55
CA PRO A 499 19.60 23.79 1.26
C PRO A 499 20.48 23.01 0.28
N ALA A 500 19.89 22.05 -0.43
CA ALA A 500 20.55 21.40 -1.54
C ALA A 500 20.96 22.48 -2.54
N GLU A 501 22.26 22.72 -2.70
CA GLU A 501 22.77 23.56 -3.77
C GLU A 501 22.19 23.04 -5.09
N THR A 502 21.37 23.86 -5.73
CA THR A 502 21.02 23.72 -7.14
C THR A 502 22.33 23.57 -7.90
N GLN A 503 22.58 22.38 -8.43
CA GLN A 503 23.70 22.17 -9.36
C GLN A 503 23.56 23.20 -10.49
N PRO A 504 24.62 23.97 -10.81
CA PRO A 504 24.64 24.73 -12.03
C PRO A 504 24.55 23.72 -13.17
N THR A 505 23.53 23.85 -14.01
CA THR A 505 23.49 23.17 -15.30
C THR A 505 24.70 23.64 -16.09
N ASP A 506 25.68 22.76 -16.25
CA ASP A 506 26.70 22.89 -17.29
C ASP A 506 25.99 22.82 -18.64
N GLU A 507 25.55 23.98 -19.11
CA GLU A 507 25.54 24.27 -20.54
C GLU A 507 26.99 24.30 -21.00
N THR A 508 27.51 23.17 -21.49
CA THR A 508 28.48 23.17 -22.59
C THR A 508 28.61 21.78 -23.22
N ALA A 509 28.64 21.80 -24.55
CA ALA A 509 29.17 20.80 -25.49
C ALA A 509 28.19 19.78 -26.13
N VAL A 510 27.72 20.23 -27.31
CA VAL A 510 27.45 19.53 -28.60
C VAL A 510 26.25 18.60 -28.70
#